data_AF-A0A5E5AHX5-F1
#
_entry.id   AF-A0A5E5AHX5-F1
#
_cell.length_a   1.000
_cell.length_b   1.000
_cell.length_c   1.000
_cell.angle_alpha   90.00
_cell.angle_beta   90.00
_cell.angle_gamma   90.00
#
_symmetry.space_group_name_H-M   'P 1'
#
loop_
_entity.id
_entity.type
_entity.pdbx_description
1 polymer ?
#
loop_
_entity_poly.entity_id
_entity_poly.type
_entity_poly.pdbx_seq_one_letter_code
_entity_poly.pdbx_strand_id
1 'polypeptide(L)' 'MKMIVIVNKQGELVAAQQGDGTRRGQGAGIVAGPDQQAHVIDVPEEVLKLSDPQAFSARIGSMVPRT' A
#
# COMPACT_ATOMS: atom_id res chain seq x y z
N MET A 1 -6.06 -8.00 -6.00
CA MET A 1 -6.05 -6.56 -6.37
C MET A 1 -4.64 -6.02 -6.18
N LYS A 2 -4.21 -4.93 -6.86
CA LYS A 2 -2.91 -4.29 -6.58
C LYS A 2 -3.11 -2.91 -5.96
N MET A 3 -2.21 -2.52 -5.06
CA MET A 3 -2.15 -1.17 -4.50
C MET A 3 -0.73 -0.61 -4.71
N ILE A 4 -0.66 0.63 -5.16
CA ILE A 4 0.57 1.40 -5.24
C ILE A 4 0.70 2.18 -3.94
N VAL A 5 1.80 2.01 -3.22
CA VAL A 5 2.11 2.77 -2.00
C VAL A 5 3.39 3.55 -2.21
N ILE A 6 3.43 4.79 -1.73
CA ILE A 6 4.62 5.62 -1.75
C ILE A 6 5.09 5.79 -0.32
N VAL A 7 6.37 5.49 -0.08
CA VAL A 7 7.02 5.66 1.22
C VAL A 7 8.14 6.69 1.12
N ASN A 8 8.39 7.45 2.19
CA ASN A 8 9.56 8.32 2.28
C ASN A 8 10.83 7.54 2.72
N LYS A 9 11.98 8.22 2.80
CA LYS A 9 13.25 7.64 3.28
C LYS A 9 13.17 7.03 4.69
N GLN A 10 12.24 7.48 5.52
CA GLN A 10 12.01 6.97 6.87
C GLN A 10 11.10 5.72 6.88
N GLY A 11 10.57 5.32 5.71
CA GLY A 11 9.65 4.20 5.58
C GLY A 11 8.19 4.55 5.88
N GLU A 12 7.85 5.83 6.03
CA GLU A 12 6.48 6.27 6.32
C GLU A 12 5.65 6.36 5.04
N LEU A 13 4.39 5.90 5.12
CA LEU A 13 3.45 5.98 4.01
C LEU A 13 3.04 7.43 3.75
N VAL A 14 3.35 7.95 2.57
CA VAL A 14 2.99 9.33 2.17
C VAL A 14 1.81 9.36 1.22
N ALA A 15 1.58 8.30 0.45
CA ALA A 15 0.44 8.20 -0.45
C ALA A 15 0.13 6.74 -0.80
N ALA A 16 -1.13 6.45 -1.11
CA ALA A 16 -1.57 5.16 -1.62
C ALA A 16 -2.63 5.33 -2.70
N GLN A 17 -2.57 4.51 -3.75
CA GLN A 17 -3.57 4.44 -4.80
C GLN A 17 -3.90 2.99 -5.12
N GLN A 18 -5.19 2.69 -5.18
CA GLN A 18 -5.67 1.41 -5.70
C GLN A 18 -5.37 1.33 -7.21
N GLY A 19 -4.65 0.29 -7.61
CA GLY A 19 -4.32 0.04 -9.01
C GLY A 19 -5.32 -0.93 -9.62
N ASP A 20 -6.12 -0.45 -10.59
CA ASP A 20 -6.75 -1.35 -11.56
C ASP A 20 -5.63 -1.89 -12.46
N GLY A 21 -5.44 -3.20 -12.46
CA GLY A 21 -4.26 -3.92 -12.94
C GLY A 21 -3.94 -3.81 -14.44
N THR A 22 -4.30 -2.74 -15.14
CA THR A 22 -4.31 -2.66 -16.60
C THR A 22 -3.29 -1.73 -17.26
N ARG A 23 -2.47 -0.94 -16.55
CA ARG A 23 -1.48 -0.09 -17.24
C ARG A 23 -0.16 0.08 -16.50
N ARG A 24 0.86 -0.64 -16.96
CA ARG A 24 2.22 -0.08 -16.98
C ARG A 24 2.18 1.17 -17.87
N GLY A 25 2.22 2.36 -17.25
CA GLY A 25 2.77 3.56 -17.89
C GLY A 25 1.84 4.70 -18.33
N GLN A 26 0.51 4.61 -18.29
CA GLN A 26 -0.35 5.73 -18.74
C GLN A 26 -1.69 5.81 -17.99
N GLY A 27 -1.66 6.57 -16.91
CA GLY A 27 -2.80 7.11 -16.17
C GLY A 27 -2.20 8.09 -15.17
N ALA A 28 -2.86 9.19 -14.84
CA ALA A 28 -2.40 10.13 -13.82
C ALA A 28 -2.34 9.41 -12.45
N GLY A 29 -1.29 8.62 -12.24
CA GLY A 29 -1.03 7.81 -11.07
C GLY A 29 -0.06 8.53 -10.16
N ILE A 30 -0.14 8.26 -8.86
CA ILE A 30 0.78 8.86 -7.91
C ILE A 30 2.23 8.54 -8.31
N VAL A 31 3.04 9.60 -8.42
CA VAL A 31 4.47 9.51 -8.74
C VAL A 31 5.26 9.79 -7.47
N ALA A 32 6.29 8.99 -7.21
CA ALA A 32 7.20 9.23 -6.10
C ALA A 32 8.01 10.51 -6.36
N GLY A 33 7.97 11.44 -5.41
CA GLY A 33 8.82 12.62 -5.41
C GLY A 33 10.28 12.31 -5.02
N PRO A 34 11.13 13.34 -4.89
CA PRO A 34 12.47 13.18 -4.34
C PRO A 34 12.40 12.47 -2.98
N ASP A 35 13.31 11.53 -2.73
CA ASP A 35 13.40 10.79 -1.47
C ASP A 35 12.18 9.92 -1.14
N GLN A 36 11.36 9.64 -2.15
CA GLN A 36 10.22 8.74 -2.04
C GLN A 36 10.41 7.51 -2.94
N GLN A 37 9.80 6.40 -2.56
CA GLN A 37 9.82 5.15 -3.32
C GLN A 37 8.41 4.64 -3.52
N ALA A 38 8.07 4.28 -4.77
CA ALA A 38 6.81 3.64 -5.10
C ALA A 38 6.96 2.12 -5.05
N HIS A 39 6.10 1.46 -4.27
CA HIS A 39 5.98 0.02 -4.20
C HIS A 39 4.62 -0.42 -4.70
N VAL A 40 4.59 -1.55 -5.39
CA VAL A 40 3.35 -2.21 -5.81
C VAL A 40 3.17 -3.44 -4.94
N ILE A 41 2.08 -3.47 -4.17
CA ILE A 41 1.74 -4.60 -3.31
C ILE A 41 0.50 -5.31 -3.82
N ASP A 42 0.51 -6.62 -3.72
CA ASP A 42 -0.67 -7.44 -3.95
C ASP A 42 -1.54 -7.40 -2.69
N VAL A 43 -2.81 -7.02 -2.86
CA VAL A 43 -3.81 -7.01 -1.78
C VAL A 43 -4.65 -8.28 -1.92
N PRO A 44 -4.57 -9.22 -0.95
CA PRO A 44 -5.39 -10.43 -0.93
C PRO A 44 -6.87 -10.08 -0.76
N GLU A 45 -7.75 -10.88 -1.36
CA GLU A 45 -9.20 -10.68 -1.24
C GLU A 45 -9.70 -10.80 0.21
N GLU A 46 -9.03 -11.57 1.07
CA GLU A 46 -9.44 -11.67 2.46
C GLU A 46 -9.25 -10.34 3.21
N VAL A 47 -8.32 -9.49 2.78
CA VAL A 47 -8.11 -8.15 3.35
C VAL A 47 -9.20 -7.19 2.92
N LEU A 48 -9.68 -7.30 1.67
CA LEU A 48 -10.78 -6.46 1.16
C LEU A 48 -12.10 -6.73 1.89
N LYS A 49 -12.27 -7.94 2.42
CA LYS A 49 -13.45 -8.34 3.20
C LYS A 49 -13.38 -7.87 4.66
N LEU A 50 -12.25 -7.32 5.10
CA LEU A 50 -12.13 -6.74 6.43
C LEU A 50 -12.78 -5.36 6.42
N SER A 51 -14.02 -5.30 6.90
CA SER A 51 -14.77 -4.06 7.10
C SER A 51 -14.42 -3.35 8.40
N ASP A 52 -13.75 -4.04 9.34
CA ASP A 52 -13.33 -3.48 10.62
C ASP A 52 -11.83 -3.13 10.62
N PRO A 53 -11.49 -1.82 10.67
CA PRO A 53 -10.11 -1.36 10.76
C PRO A 53 -9.35 -1.88 11.98
N GLN A 54 -10.02 -2.10 13.12
CA GLN A 54 -9.36 -2.61 14.33
C GLN A 54 -9.00 -4.08 14.19
N ALA A 55 -9.88 -4.89 13.62
CA ALA A 55 -9.60 -6.31 13.33
C ALA A 55 -8.40 -6.47 12.39
N PHE A 56 -8.26 -5.60 11.39
CA PHE A 56 -7.10 -5.60 10.50
C PHE A 56 -5.81 -5.28 11.26
N SER A 57 -5.80 -4.17 12.02
CA SER A 57 -4.64 -3.74 12.81
C SER A 57 -4.15 -4.82 13.79
N ALA A 58 -5.08 -5.45 14.52
CA ALA A 58 -4.77 -6.54 15.44
C ALA A 58 -4.12 -7.75 14.74
N ARG A 59 -4.59 -8.09 13.53
CA ARG A 59 -4.06 -9.20 12.74
C ARG A 59 -2.64 -8.93 12.25
N ILE A 60 -2.39 -7.77 11.65
CA ILE A 60 -1.08 -7.41 11.08
C ILE A 60 -0.05 -7.06 12.15
N GLY A 61 -0.46 -6.54 13.31
CA GLY A 61 0.44 -6.09 14.37
C GLY A 61 1.28 -7.20 15.01
N SER A 62 0.91 -8.47 14.80
CA SER A 62 1.70 -9.65 15.19
C SER A 62 2.74 -10.06 14.14
N MET A 63 2.55 -9.64 12.88
CA MET A 63 3.38 -10.00 11.73
C MET A 63 4.44 -8.94 11.40
N VAL A 64 4.26 -7.70 11.88
CA VAL A 64 5.22 -6.61 11.73
C VAL A 64 6.15 -6.59 12.96
N PRO A 65 7.46 -6.85 12.79
CA PRO A 65 8.41 -6.71 13.89
C PRO A 65 8.37 -5.29 14.42
N ARG A 66 8.08 -5.12 15.71
CA ARG A 66 8.23 -3.84 16.39
C ARG A 66 9.70 -3.70 16.76
N THR A 67 10.44 -2.92 15.97
CA THR A 67 11.78 -2.45 16.32
C THR A 67 11.71 -1.39 17.40
#